data_AF-A0A6L6UC00-F1
#
_entry.id   AF-A0A6L6UC00-F1
#
_cell.length_a   1.000
_cell.length_b   1.000
_cell.length_c   1.000
_cell.angle_alpha   90.00
_cell.angle_beta   90.00
_cell.angle_gamma   90.00
#
_symmetry.space_group_name_H-M   'P 1'
#
loop_
_entity.id
_entity.type
_entity.pdbx_description
1 polymer ?
#
loop_
_entity_poly.entity_id
_entity_poly.type
_entity_poly.pdbx_seq_one_letter_code
_entity_poly.pdbx_strand_id
1 'polypeptide(L)'
;MLNTSKLFKLKRPNPNLRLVIPSLLILGFYFSEFVSKYLKYSYYEFTRVSGVIKLIAEVLLLIYIFKFKKESGKNLIKIIAIFTVFYFFGQYFLLRGDFLNRTILNVYTLNSYMFIFVLYFALEPNSKHNLETLRKQLNYLDFSIKSIFVINAIAIFTGLIFDLDLFKSYLGFSNRFGYNGFFLHASHSSYIYIIFILYFFSSYLKTHTTINFYFLIASVVISFLIGTKTVYLFNLLFLLYVLFAYIKRAYALLILTTLGLLFVFTFSNSVMVFRNNFQVLNNVYENHGITTMLFSYRDLNVTHEFIPYILKNWNFFNYIFGGAEFHQFRTEIEIIDLIWFLGVAGTLLYLTLLYNKILSQILKIKTLKLPIIIFLFCALLSGSFFTNVPIIPYLIIFYFSVTVGYGQTVNNN
;
A
#
# COMPACT_ATOMS: atom_id res chain seq x y z
N MET A 1 -18.97 45.13 21.62
CA MET A 1 -17.91 44.10 21.70
C MET A 1 -18.54 42.75 21.98
N LEU A 2 -18.80 41.95 20.94
CA LEU A 2 -19.33 40.59 21.05
C LEU A 2 -18.20 39.65 21.49
N ASN A 3 -18.43 38.93 22.59
CA ASN A 3 -17.47 38.04 23.23
C ASN A 3 -17.26 36.77 22.38
N THR A 4 -16.35 36.84 21.40
CA THR A 4 -16.01 35.77 20.44
C THR A 4 -15.40 34.52 21.10
N SER A 5 -15.06 34.57 22.39
CA SER A 5 -14.47 33.44 23.12
C SER A 5 -15.44 32.28 23.42
N LYS A 6 -16.77 32.47 23.23
CA LYS A 6 -17.78 31.43 23.47
C LYS A 6 -18.27 30.68 22.23
N LEU A 7 -17.95 31.13 21.01
CA LEU A 7 -18.55 30.60 19.78
C LEU A 7 -17.90 29.32 19.21
N PHE A 8 -16.79 28.84 19.78
CA PHE A 8 -16.14 27.58 19.33
C PHE A 8 -15.80 26.61 20.46
N LYS A 9 -16.61 26.54 21.53
CA LYS A 9 -16.63 25.33 22.39
C LYS A 9 -17.38 24.20 21.66
N LEU A 10 -16.76 23.68 20.60
CA LEU A 10 -17.16 22.41 19.98
C LEU A 10 -17.21 21.35 21.09
N LYS A 11 -18.42 20.91 21.45
CA LYS A 11 -18.67 19.79 22.36
C LYS A 11 -17.74 18.64 21.95
N ARG A 12 -17.10 18.00 22.93
CA ARG A 12 -16.30 16.79 22.66
C ARG A 12 -17.21 15.82 21.88
N PRO A 13 -16.77 15.29 20.73
CA PRO A 13 -17.61 14.37 19.96
C PRO A 13 -18.04 13.20 20.83
N ASN A 14 -19.28 12.74 20.61
CA ASN A 14 -19.89 11.61 21.31
C ASN A 14 -18.87 10.46 21.39
N PRO A 15 -18.60 9.89 22.59
CA PRO A 15 -17.62 8.81 22.75
C PRO A 15 -17.85 7.65 21.78
N ASN A 16 -19.10 7.36 21.42
CA ASN A 16 -19.43 6.31 20.45
C ASN A 16 -18.99 6.66 19.02
N LEU A 17 -19.03 7.94 18.62
CA LEU A 17 -18.64 8.35 17.26
C LEU A 17 -17.14 8.13 17.03
N ARG A 18 -16.31 8.36 18.06
CA ARG A 18 -14.85 8.16 17.98
C ARG A 18 -14.45 6.72 17.67
N LEU A 19 -15.27 5.76 18.10
CA LEU A 19 -15.05 4.33 17.85
C LEU A 19 -15.21 3.95 16.37
N VAL A 20 -16.08 4.66 15.65
CA VAL A 20 -16.50 4.30 14.29
C VAL A 20 -15.78 5.14 13.22
N ILE A 21 -15.20 6.30 13.59
CA ILE A 21 -14.49 7.19 12.64
C ILE A 21 -13.46 6.43 11.76
N PRO A 22 -12.55 5.59 12.29
CA PRO A 22 -11.57 4.88 11.46
C PRO A 22 -12.23 3.96 10.42
N SER A 23 -13.31 3.29 10.81
CA SER A 23 -14.12 2.43 9.95
C SER A 23 -14.83 3.24 8.85
N LEU A 24 -15.39 4.39 9.19
CA LEU A 24 -16.02 5.29 8.20
C LEU A 24 -14.99 5.85 7.22
N LEU A 25 -13.78 6.17 7.71
CA LEU A 25 -12.70 6.68 6.85
C LEU A 25 -12.26 5.64 5.82
N ILE A 26 -12.03 4.39 6.22
CA ILE A 26 -11.62 3.34 5.25
C ILE A 26 -12.73 3.01 4.25
N LEU A 27 -13.99 2.97 4.70
CA LEU A 27 -15.13 2.78 3.80
C LEU A 27 -15.26 3.96 2.83
N GLY A 28 -15.12 5.19 3.32
CA GLY A 28 -15.12 6.41 2.50
C GLY A 28 -14.02 6.40 1.44
N PHE A 29 -12.80 5.99 1.80
CA PHE A 29 -11.71 5.84 0.84
C PHE A 29 -11.99 4.75 -0.19
N TYR A 30 -12.48 3.59 0.22
CA TYR A 30 -12.85 2.51 -0.68
C TYR A 30 -13.94 2.93 -1.69
N PHE A 31 -15.03 3.54 -1.23
CA PHE A 31 -16.07 4.03 -2.13
C PHE A 31 -15.58 5.17 -3.02
N SER A 32 -14.70 6.04 -2.53
CA SER A 32 -14.14 7.11 -3.35
C SER A 32 -13.28 6.60 -4.51
N GLU A 33 -12.55 5.49 -4.31
CA GLU A 33 -11.80 4.80 -5.38
C GLU A 33 -12.75 4.30 -6.46
N PHE A 34 -13.86 3.68 -6.07
CA PHE A 34 -14.87 3.19 -7.01
C PHE A 34 -15.49 4.34 -7.82
N VAL A 35 -15.88 5.44 -7.16
CA VAL A 35 -16.43 6.62 -7.85
C VAL A 35 -15.43 7.17 -8.86
N SER A 36 -14.15 7.32 -8.46
CA SER A 36 -13.09 7.72 -9.39
C SER A 36 -12.94 6.76 -10.58
N LYS A 37 -13.05 5.45 -10.33
CA LYS A 37 -12.96 4.42 -11.37
C LYS A 37 -14.15 4.49 -12.33
N TYR A 38 -15.36 4.62 -11.81
CA TYR A 38 -16.57 4.75 -12.59
C TYR A 38 -16.54 6.00 -13.47
N LEU A 39 -16.15 7.15 -12.93
CA LEU A 39 -16.02 8.38 -13.70
C LEU A 39 -14.99 8.26 -14.83
N LYS A 40 -13.87 7.57 -14.56
CA LYS A 40 -12.86 7.28 -15.58
C LYS A 40 -13.40 6.34 -16.67
N TYR A 41 -14.17 5.33 -16.29
CA TYR A 41 -14.83 4.41 -17.23
C TYR A 41 -15.87 5.13 -18.10
N SER A 42 -16.61 6.07 -17.52
CA SER A 42 -17.62 6.88 -18.23
C SER A 42 -17.05 8.09 -18.98
N TYR A 43 -15.72 8.20 -19.11
CA TYR A 43 -15.03 9.28 -19.84
C TYR A 43 -15.36 10.70 -19.36
N TYR A 44 -15.68 10.89 -18.08
CA TYR A 44 -15.84 12.24 -17.51
C TYR A 44 -14.49 12.95 -17.39
N GLU A 45 -14.49 14.27 -17.60
CA GLU A 45 -13.27 15.10 -17.53
C GLU A 45 -12.61 15.07 -16.14
N PHE A 46 -13.43 15.13 -15.08
CA PHE A 46 -12.95 15.05 -13.70
C PHE A 46 -13.07 13.64 -13.13
N THR A 47 -11.93 12.98 -12.96
CA THR A 47 -11.86 11.59 -12.44
C THR A 47 -11.25 11.51 -11.03
N ARG A 48 -10.74 12.62 -10.48
CA ARG A 48 -9.93 12.63 -9.24
C ARG A 48 -10.72 12.82 -7.95
N VAL A 49 -11.96 12.32 -7.89
CA VAL A 49 -12.82 12.39 -6.68
C VAL A 49 -12.15 11.76 -5.45
N SER A 50 -11.52 10.60 -5.62
CA SER A 50 -10.73 9.93 -4.57
C SER A 50 -9.64 10.82 -3.97
N GLY A 51 -8.94 11.60 -4.80
CA GLY A 51 -7.91 12.54 -4.35
C GLY A 51 -8.48 13.66 -3.47
N VAL A 52 -9.63 14.22 -3.86
CA VAL A 52 -10.31 15.28 -3.08
C VAL A 52 -10.79 14.75 -1.73
N ILE A 53 -11.42 13.58 -1.71
CA ILE A 53 -11.91 12.96 -0.46
C ILE A 53 -10.74 12.67 0.49
N LYS A 54 -9.61 12.17 -0.03
CA LYS A 54 -8.39 11.93 0.76
C LYS A 54 -7.81 13.22 1.33
N LEU A 55 -7.75 14.30 0.54
CA LEU A 55 -7.28 15.60 0.99
C LEU A 55 -8.17 16.16 2.12
N ILE A 56 -9.50 16.09 1.96
CA ILE A 56 -10.45 16.51 2.99
C ILE A 56 -10.23 15.68 4.27
N ALA A 57 -10.13 14.35 4.13
CA ALA A 57 -9.88 13.47 5.27
C ALA A 57 -8.54 13.79 5.96
N GLU A 58 -7.48 14.04 5.21
CA GLU A 58 -6.17 14.44 5.74
C GLU A 58 -6.24 15.73 6.56
N VAL A 59 -6.90 16.77 6.04
CA VAL A 59 -7.12 18.03 6.75
C VAL A 59 -7.89 17.79 8.06
N LEU A 60 -8.95 16.98 8.02
CA LEU A 60 -9.72 16.63 9.22
C LEU A 60 -8.88 15.86 10.25
N LEU A 61 -8.00 14.94 9.81
CA LEU A 61 -7.08 14.20 10.67
C LEU A 61 -6.05 15.11 11.30
N LEU A 62 -5.48 16.06 10.56
CA LEU A 62 -4.56 17.07 11.09
C LEU A 62 -5.22 17.93 12.16
N ILE A 63 -6.43 18.45 11.89
CA ILE A 63 -7.22 19.20 12.88
C ILE A 63 -7.45 18.35 14.14
N TYR A 64 -7.81 17.07 13.98
CA TYR A 64 -8.00 16.14 15.09
C TYR A 64 -6.72 15.95 15.91
N ILE A 65 -5.58 15.70 15.27
CA ILE A 65 -4.29 15.51 15.94
C ILE A 65 -3.91 16.75 16.74
N PHE A 66 -3.95 17.94 16.13
CA PHE A 66 -3.51 19.16 16.80
C PHE A 66 -4.44 19.58 17.94
N LYS A 67 -5.74 19.31 17.81
CA LYS A 67 -6.72 19.66 18.85
C LYS A 67 -6.74 18.68 20.02
N PHE A 68 -6.56 17.39 19.76
CA PHE A 68 -6.81 16.34 20.75
C PHE A 68 -5.58 15.51 21.14
N LYS A 69 -4.48 15.59 20.39
CA LYS A 69 -3.25 14.81 20.62
C LYS A 69 -2.00 15.67 20.60
N LYS A 70 -1.84 16.52 21.62
CA LYS A 70 -0.76 17.53 21.69
C LYS A 70 0.64 16.93 21.46
N GLU A 71 0.98 15.80 22.09
CA GLU A 71 2.31 15.17 21.91
C GLU A 71 2.48 14.52 20.53
N SER A 72 1.49 13.77 20.04
CA SER A 72 1.51 13.21 18.68
C SER A 72 1.61 14.32 17.62
N GLY A 73 0.92 15.44 17.83
CA GLY A 73 0.99 16.62 16.97
C GLY A 73 2.38 17.27 16.92
N LYS A 74 3.06 17.40 18.07
CA LYS A 74 4.46 17.89 18.10
C LYS A 74 5.39 16.97 17.32
N ASN A 75 5.24 15.65 17.49
CA ASN A 75 6.07 14.68 16.76
C ASN A 75 5.79 14.71 15.26
N LEU A 76 4.52 14.82 14.85
CA LEU A 76 4.14 14.95 13.45
C LEU A 76 4.71 16.25 12.84
N ILE A 77 4.62 17.39 13.53
CA ILE A 77 5.22 18.65 13.05
C ILE A 77 6.72 18.49 12.85
N LYS A 78 7.44 17.85 13.78
CA LYS A 78 8.88 17.61 13.62
C LYS A 78 9.16 16.80 12.35
N ILE A 79 8.41 15.73 12.11
CA ILE A 79 8.57 14.88 10.92
C ILE A 79 8.28 15.67 9.65
N ILE A 80 7.14 16.37 9.59
CA ILE A 80 6.75 17.20 8.44
C ILE A 80 7.81 18.27 8.18
N ALA A 81 8.27 18.97 9.22
CA ALA A 81 9.29 20.01 9.10
C ALA A 81 10.60 19.44 8.54
N ILE A 82 11.08 18.31 9.06
CA ILE A 82 12.32 17.70 8.59
C ILE A 82 12.19 17.29 7.12
N PHE A 83 11.12 16.60 6.72
CA PHE A 83 10.95 16.19 5.31
C PHE A 83 10.72 17.36 4.37
N THR A 84 10.06 18.41 4.85
CA THR A 84 9.87 19.65 4.09
C THR A 84 11.22 20.33 3.85
N VAL A 85 12.09 20.39 4.87
CA VAL A 85 13.46 20.92 4.72
C VAL A 85 14.26 20.08 3.72
N PHE A 86 14.28 18.75 3.86
CA PHE A 86 14.97 17.87 2.91
C PHE A 86 14.48 18.10 1.48
N TYR A 87 13.17 18.16 1.31
CA TYR A 87 12.54 18.37 0.02
C TYR A 87 12.90 19.73 -0.61
N PHE A 88 12.75 20.84 0.11
CA PHE A 88 13.08 22.16 -0.43
C PHE A 88 14.57 22.30 -0.72
N PHE A 89 15.43 21.74 0.14
CA PHE A 89 16.88 21.73 -0.09
C PHE A 89 17.22 20.94 -1.36
N GLY A 90 16.67 19.73 -1.53
CA GLY A 90 16.87 18.94 -2.74
C GLY A 90 16.37 19.65 -4.01
N GLN A 91 15.21 20.29 -3.98
CA GLN A 91 14.67 21.03 -5.12
C GLN A 91 15.48 22.29 -5.48
N TYR A 92 16.03 22.98 -4.47
CA TYR A 92 16.82 24.20 -4.64
C TYR A 92 18.16 23.94 -5.34
N PHE A 93 18.85 22.86 -4.98
CA PHE A 93 20.15 22.51 -5.56
C PHE A 93 20.06 21.86 -6.94
N LEU A 94 18.87 21.53 -7.42
CA LEU A 94 18.68 20.91 -8.71
C LEU A 94 19.03 21.87 -9.87
N LEU A 95 19.90 21.45 -10.78
CA LEU A 95 20.45 22.32 -11.84
C LEU A 95 19.49 22.60 -13.01
N ARG A 96 18.34 21.92 -13.06
CA ARG A 96 17.43 21.92 -14.22
C ARG A 96 16.09 22.58 -13.92
N GLY A 97 15.62 23.45 -14.82
CA GLY A 97 14.25 23.98 -14.86
C GLY A 97 13.99 25.16 -13.90
N ASP A 98 12.72 25.57 -13.79
CA ASP A 98 12.27 26.59 -12.82
C ASP A 98 11.94 26.00 -11.43
N PHE A 99 12.55 26.55 -10.37
CA PHE A 99 12.45 26.03 -9.00
C PHE A 99 11.01 26.01 -8.50
N LEU A 100 10.27 27.10 -8.71
CA LEU A 100 8.94 27.27 -8.16
C LEU A 100 7.94 26.31 -8.82
N ASN A 101 7.98 26.19 -10.15
CA ASN A 101 7.13 25.28 -10.89
C ASN A 101 7.38 23.81 -10.51
N ARG A 102 8.65 23.36 -10.50
CA ARG A 102 9.01 22.00 -10.09
C ARG A 102 8.58 21.69 -8.66
N THR A 103 8.77 22.65 -7.76
CA THR A 103 8.38 22.50 -6.36
C THR A 103 6.87 22.28 -6.28
N ILE A 104 6.06 23.19 -6.84
CA ILE A 104 4.60 23.08 -6.76
C ILE A 104 4.09 21.75 -7.32
N LEU A 105 4.63 21.29 -8.46
CA LEU A 105 4.22 20.03 -9.10
C LEU A 105 4.54 18.79 -8.24
N ASN A 106 5.59 18.85 -7.44
CA ASN A 106 6.05 17.72 -6.61
C ASN A 106 5.50 17.73 -5.18
N VAL A 107 4.80 18.79 -4.74
CA VAL A 107 4.18 18.86 -3.40
C VAL A 107 3.22 17.68 -3.18
N TYR A 108 2.50 17.25 -4.22
CA TYR A 108 1.61 16.09 -4.13
C TYR A 108 2.35 14.80 -3.75
N THR A 109 3.54 14.59 -4.31
CA THR A 109 4.39 13.44 -4.00
C THR A 109 4.91 13.51 -2.57
N LEU A 110 5.38 14.69 -2.14
CA LEU A 110 5.79 14.91 -0.75
C LEU A 110 4.65 14.57 0.22
N ASN A 111 3.45 15.09 -0.05
CA ASN A 111 2.26 14.82 0.75
C ASN A 111 1.95 13.32 0.81
N SER A 112 2.04 12.62 -0.31
CA SER A 112 1.82 11.17 -0.40
C SER A 112 2.76 10.39 0.53
N TYR A 113 4.05 10.76 0.56
CA TYR A 113 5.01 10.15 1.49
C TYR A 113 4.71 10.48 2.97
N MET A 114 4.16 11.66 3.26
CA MET A 114 3.85 12.07 4.64
C MET A 114 2.57 11.45 5.19
N PHE A 115 1.63 11.08 4.31
CA PHE A 115 0.30 10.61 4.67
C PHE A 115 0.30 9.42 5.65
N ILE A 116 1.27 8.51 5.52
CA ILE A 116 1.43 7.37 6.45
C ILE A 116 1.65 7.81 7.89
N PHE A 117 2.43 8.86 8.12
CA PHE A 117 2.67 9.39 9.46
C PHE A 117 1.46 10.15 9.98
N VAL A 118 0.77 10.92 9.14
CA VAL A 118 -0.49 11.59 9.51
C VAL A 118 -1.50 10.56 10.00
N LEU A 119 -1.71 9.49 9.23
CA LEU A 119 -2.68 8.47 9.59
C LEU A 119 -2.25 7.67 10.83
N TYR A 120 -0.97 7.32 10.95
CA TYR A 120 -0.42 6.66 12.14
C TYR A 120 -0.72 7.47 13.41
N PHE A 121 -0.33 8.75 13.46
CA PHE A 121 -0.54 9.58 14.64
C PHE A 121 -2.02 9.89 14.90
N ALA A 122 -2.85 9.94 13.85
CA ALA A 122 -4.29 10.11 14.01
C ALA A 122 -4.94 8.90 14.69
N LEU A 123 -4.47 7.68 14.38
CA LEU A 123 -5.05 6.44 14.88
C LEU A 123 -4.35 5.86 16.12
N GLU A 124 -3.13 6.30 16.43
CA GLU A 124 -2.37 5.86 17.62
C GLU A 124 -3.20 6.01 18.90
N PRO A 125 -3.41 4.96 19.71
CA PRO A 125 -4.19 5.07 20.93
C PRO A 125 -3.61 6.13 21.87
N ASN A 126 -4.44 7.07 22.34
CA ASN A 126 -4.06 7.93 23.45
C ASN A 126 -3.79 7.06 24.69
N SER A 127 -2.76 7.39 25.47
CA SER A 127 -2.39 6.71 26.73
C SER A 127 -3.52 6.61 27.77
N LYS A 128 -4.63 7.33 27.56
CA LYS A 128 -5.82 7.35 28.43
C LYS A 128 -6.98 6.49 27.94
N HIS A 129 -6.84 5.73 26.84
CA HIS A 129 -7.93 4.89 26.36
C HIS A 129 -8.09 3.64 27.24
N ASN A 130 -9.32 3.41 27.69
CA ASN A 130 -9.72 2.14 28.30
C ASN A 130 -9.62 1.03 27.24
N LEU A 131 -9.06 -0.13 27.62
CA LEU A 131 -8.92 -1.33 26.78
C LEU A 131 -10.25 -1.74 26.12
N GLU A 132 -11.37 -1.55 26.80
CA GLU A 132 -12.70 -1.86 26.26
C GLU A 132 -13.07 -0.97 25.06
N THR A 133 -12.72 0.31 25.11
CA THR A 133 -12.94 1.27 24.01
C THR A 133 -12.16 0.85 22.78
N LEU A 134 -10.90 0.46 22.98
CA LEU A 134 -10.03 0.00 21.92
C LEU A 134 -10.54 -1.30 21.28
N ARG A 135 -11.06 -2.24 22.08
CA ARG A 135 -11.69 -3.47 21.59
C ARG A 135 -12.90 -3.19 20.70
N LYS A 136 -13.78 -2.27 21.11
CA LYS A 136 -14.95 -1.88 20.30
C LYS A 136 -14.52 -1.28 18.96
N GLN A 137 -13.52 -0.39 18.97
CA GLN A 137 -12.96 0.21 17.75
C GLN A 137 -12.38 -0.85 16.80
N LEU A 138 -11.64 -1.83 17.33
CA LEU A 138 -11.10 -2.94 16.52
C LEU A 138 -12.20 -3.82 15.91
N ASN A 139 -13.32 -4.04 16.61
CA ASN A 139 -14.44 -4.81 16.05
C ASN A 139 -15.08 -4.09 14.86
N TYR A 140 -15.28 -2.77 14.94
CA TYR A 140 -15.80 -1.99 13.80
C TYR A 140 -14.83 -2.01 12.61
N LEU A 141 -13.53 -2.01 12.87
CA LEU A 141 -12.49 -2.12 11.84
C LEU A 141 -12.47 -3.50 11.19
N ASP A 142 -12.55 -4.58 11.98
CA ASP A 142 -12.65 -5.95 11.47
C ASP A 142 -13.87 -6.12 10.57
N PHE A 143 -15.02 -5.60 11.00
CA PHE A 143 -16.23 -5.59 10.18
C PHE A 143 -15.99 -4.87 8.85
N SER A 144 -15.40 -3.66 8.88
CA SER A 144 -15.16 -2.86 7.67
C SER A 144 -14.21 -3.55 6.70
N ILE A 145 -13.12 -4.15 7.19
CA ILE A 145 -12.16 -4.90 6.36
C ILE A 145 -12.86 -6.10 5.68
N LYS A 146 -13.62 -6.88 6.44
CA LYS A 146 -14.36 -8.03 5.91
C LYS A 146 -15.40 -7.61 4.88
N SER A 147 -16.15 -6.54 5.16
CA SER A 147 -17.13 -5.99 4.22
C SER A 147 -16.48 -5.53 2.92
N ILE A 148 -15.39 -4.76 2.99
CA ILE A 148 -14.66 -4.30 1.80
C ILE A 148 -14.16 -5.51 1.00
N PHE A 149 -13.55 -6.50 1.67
CA PHE A 149 -13.07 -7.70 1.02
C PHE A 149 -14.20 -8.44 0.28
N VAL A 150 -15.33 -8.70 0.94
CA VAL A 150 -16.47 -9.42 0.35
C VAL A 150 -17.06 -8.64 -0.83
N ILE A 151 -17.32 -7.34 -0.66
CA ILE A 151 -17.89 -6.50 -1.73
C ILE A 151 -16.94 -6.49 -2.93
N ASN A 152 -15.65 -6.31 -2.71
CA ASN A 152 -14.67 -6.28 -3.80
C ASN A 152 -14.49 -7.64 -4.47
N ALA A 153 -14.54 -8.74 -3.68
CA ALA A 153 -14.52 -10.10 -4.20
C ALA A 153 -15.70 -10.37 -5.14
N ILE A 154 -16.92 -9.98 -4.72
CA ILE A 154 -18.12 -10.08 -5.56
C ILE A 154 -17.91 -9.28 -6.84
N ALA A 155 -17.44 -8.03 -6.76
CA ALA A 155 -17.18 -7.20 -7.94
C ALA A 155 -16.15 -7.83 -8.89
N ILE A 156 -15.09 -8.45 -8.37
CA ILE A 156 -14.09 -9.18 -9.17
C ILE A 156 -14.73 -10.37 -9.89
N PHE A 157 -15.53 -11.18 -9.20
CA PHE A 157 -16.21 -12.32 -9.81
C PHE A 157 -17.26 -11.89 -10.83
N THR A 158 -18.04 -10.85 -10.55
CA THR A 158 -18.98 -10.26 -11.52
C THR A 158 -18.22 -9.76 -12.75
N GLY A 159 -17.10 -9.06 -12.55
CA GLY A 159 -16.20 -8.66 -13.63
C GLY A 159 -15.76 -9.84 -14.48
N LEU A 160 -15.29 -10.91 -13.85
CA LEU A 160 -14.79 -12.11 -14.52
C LEU A 160 -15.88 -12.87 -15.30
N ILE A 161 -17.05 -13.08 -14.70
CA ILE A 161 -18.14 -13.89 -15.28
C ILE A 161 -18.79 -13.16 -16.45
N PHE A 162 -18.98 -11.84 -16.34
CA PHE A 162 -19.68 -11.03 -17.33
C PHE A 162 -18.73 -10.21 -18.22
N ASP A 163 -17.42 -10.40 -18.10
CA ASP A 163 -16.36 -9.64 -18.78
C ASP A 163 -16.52 -8.10 -18.68
N LEU A 164 -16.98 -7.60 -17.53
CA LEU A 164 -17.27 -6.17 -17.36
C LEU A 164 -15.99 -5.35 -17.29
N ASP A 165 -15.79 -4.48 -18.28
CA ASP A 165 -14.65 -3.56 -18.36
C ASP A 165 -14.47 -2.69 -17.12
N LEU A 166 -15.57 -2.23 -16.50
CA LEU A 166 -15.54 -1.43 -15.26
C LEU A 166 -14.76 -2.10 -14.13
N PHE A 167 -14.74 -3.44 -14.05
CA PHE A 167 -14.06 -4.19 -13.00
C PHE A 167 -12.68 -4.73 -13.42
N LYS A 168 -12.27 -4.53 -14.68
CA LYS A 168 -10.94 -4.93 -15.15
C LYS A 168 -9.84 -4.10 -14.48
N SER A 169 -8.69 -4.75 -14.27
CA SER A 169 -7.46 -4.15 -13.73
C SER A 169 -6.81 -3.14 -14.68
N TYR A 170 -6.99 -3.36 -15.99
CA TYR A 170 -6.39 -2.56 -17.06
C TYR A 170 -7.50 -1.96 -17.95
N LEU A 171 -8.14 -0.89 -17.46
CA LEU A 171 -9.16 -0.16 -18.21
C LEU A 171 -8.64 0.26 -19.59
N GLY A 172 -9.35 -0.13 -20.66
CA GLY A 172 -9.01 0.22 -22.04
C GLY A 172 -7.93 -0.64 -22.71
N PHE A 173 -7.35 -1.64 -22.02
CA PHE A 173 -6.37 -2.56 -22.61
C PHE A 173 -6.95 -3.98 -22.69
N SER A 174 -7.43 -4.36 -23.88
CA SER A 174 -8.14 -5.63 -24.11
C SER A 174 -7.31 -6.89 -23.86
N ASN A 175 -5.99 -6.82 -24.00
CA ASN A 175 -5.14 -8.03 -24.04
C ASN A 175 -4.48 -8.39 -22.70
N ARG A 176 -4.80 -7.69 -21.59
CA ARG A 176 -4.23 -7.99 -20.26
C ARG A 176 -5.28 -8.54 -19.31
N PHE A 177 -5.08 -9.78 -18.87
CA PHE A 177 -5.92 -10.41 -17.85
C PHE A 177 -5.80 -9.71 -16.49
N GLY A 178 -6.93 -9.51 -15.82
CA GLY A 178 -6.98 -9.12 -14.42
C GLY A 178 -8.24 -8.32 -14.08
N TYR A 179 -8.74 -8.52 -12.87
CA TYR A 179 -9.89 -7.85 -12.28
C TYR A 179 -9.54 -7.33 -10.89
N ASN A 180 -9.66 -6.02 -10.67
CA ASN A 180 -9.38 -5.38 -9.39
C ASN A 180 -10.63 -4.81 -8.70
N GLY A 181 -11.82 -5.08 -9.26
CA GLY A 181 -13.09 -4.70 -8.67
C GLY A 181 -13.23 -3.18 -8.57
N PHE A 182 -13.45 -2.67 -7.37
CA PHE A 182 -13.71 -1.26 -7.09
C PHE A 182 -12.43 -0.42 -7.00
N PHE A 183 -11.27 -1.04 -6.83
CA PHE A 183 -9.99 -0.31 -6.78
C PHE A 183 -9.65 0.28 -8.14
N LEU A 184 -9.16 1.53 -8.16
CA LEU A 184 -8.88 2.25 -9.40
C LEU A 184 -7.70 1.66 -10.17
N HIS A 185 -6.60 1.36 -9.46
CA HIS A 185 -5.36 0.86 -10.06
C HIS A 185 -5.08 -0.59 -9.65
N ALA A 186 -4.51 -1.36 -10.59
CA ALA A 186 -4.13 -2.75 -10.34
C ALA A 186 -3.09 -2.87 -9.22
N SER A 187 -2.07 -1.99 -9.19
CA SER A 187 -1.04 -1.97 -8.15
C SER A 187 -1.61 -1.70 -6.75
N HIS A 188 -2.62 -0.85 -6.63
CA HIS A 188 -3.29 -0.59 -5.35
C HIS A 188 -3.98 -1.85 -4.83
N SER A 189 -4.75 -2.50 -5.70
CA SER A 189 -5.43 -3.76 -5.39
C SER A 189 -4.43 -4.84 -4.97
N SER A 190 -3.29 -4.94 -5.66
CA SER A 190 -2.23 -5.88 -5.32
C SER A 190 -1.80 -5.78 -3.86
N TYR A 191 -1.44 -4.58 -3.43
CA TYR A 191 -0.97 -4.36 -2.07
C TYR A 191 -2.09 -4.52 -1.04
N ILE A 192 -3.31 -4.10 -1.35
CA ILE A 192 -4.46 -4.25 -0.45
C ILE A 192 -4.80 -5.73 -0.25
N TYR A 193 -4.77 -6.57 -1.29
CA TYR A 193 -4.99 -8.00 -1.15
C TYR A 193 -3.85 -8.71 -0.40
N ILE A 194 -2.60 -8.28 -0.60
CA ILE A 194 -1.49 -8.77 0.23
C ILE A 194 -1.75 -8.44 1.71
N ILE A 195 -2.22 -7.23 2.01
CA ILE A 195 -2.60 -6.83 3.37
C ILE A 195 -3.79 -7.64 3.88
N PHE A 196 -4.80 -7.96 3.05
CA PHE A 196 -5.90 -8.85 3.44
C PHE A 196 -5.40 -10.27 3.78
N ILE A 197 -4.49 -10.84 2.99
CA ILE A 197 -3.89 -12.14 3.28
C ILE A 197 -3.17 -12.09 4.64
N LEU A 198 -2.34 -11.09 4.87
CA LEU A 198 -1.65 -10.91 6.15
C LEU A 198 -2.62 -10.72 7.32
N TYR A 199 -3.68 -9.94 7.12
CA TYR A 199 -4.72 -9.68 8.11
C TYR A 199 -5.48 -10.95 8.50
N PHE A 200 -5.98 -11.70 7.51
CA PHE A 200 -6.73 -12.95 7.76
C PHE A 200 -5.81 -14.05 8.27
N PHE A 201 -4.55 -14.11 7.84
CA PHE A 201 -3.55 -15.01 8.38
C PHE A 201 -3.30 -14.72 9.86
N SER A 202 -3.03 -13.47 10.23
CA SER A 202 -2.87 -13.08 11.64
C SER A 202 -4.13 -13.35 12.46
N SER A 203 -5.32 -13.12 11.89
CA SER A 203 -6.59 -13.35 12.58
C SER A 203 -6.83 -14.84 12.81
N TYR A 204 -6.50 -15.68 11.82
CA TYR A 204 -6.56 -17.14 11.95
C TYR A 204 -5.57 -17.67 12.98
N LEU A 205 -4.33 -17.18 12.99
CA LEU A 205 -3.34 -17.57 14.01
C LEU A 205 -3.76 -17.17 15.44
N LYS A 206 -4.57 -16.13 15.59
CA LYS A 206 -5.03 -15.66 16.90
C LYS A 206 -6.25 -16.44 17.40
N THR A 207 -7.23 -16.71 16.53
CA THR A 207 -8.54 -17.24 16.95
C THR A 207 -8.79 -18.68 16.53
N HIS A 208 -8.03 -19.20 15.56
CA HIS A 208 -8.22 -20.52 14.93
C HIS A 208 -9.64 -20.79 14.41
N THR A 209 -10.46 -19.75 14.20
CA THR A 209 -11.83 -19.91 13.70
C THR A 209 -11.85 -20.29 12.22
N THR A 210 -12.74 -21.22 11.85
CA THR A 210 -12.97 -21.67 10.46
C THR A 210 -13.32 -20.51 9.53
N ILE A 211 -14.08 -19.52 10.00
CA ILE A 211 -14.43 -18.32 9.22
C ILE A 211 -13.18 -17.57 8.75
N ASN A 212 -12.23 -17.29 9.66
CA ASN A 212 -10.98 -16.60 9.30
C ASN A 212 -10.11 -17.45 8.36
N PHE A 213 -10.15 -18.78 8.48
CA PHE A 213 -9.50 -19.68 7.54
C PHE A 213 -10.09 -19.58 6.13
N TYR A 214 -11.42 -19.57 6.00
CA TYR A 214 -12.07 -19.38 4.69
C TYR A 214 -11.78 -18.01 4.09
N PHE A 215 -11.76 -16.94 4.89
CA PHE A 215 -11.34 -15.62 4.44
C PHE A 215 -9.89 -15.61 3.94
N LEU A 216 -8.98 -16.30 4.63
CA LEU A 216 -7.59 -16.43 4.20
C LEU A 216 -7.50 -17.13 2.84
N ILE A 217 -8.12 -18.31 2.68
CA ILE A 217 -8.11 -19.06 1.43
C ILE A 217 -8.74 -18.25 0.30
N ALA A 218 -9.90 -17.64 0.55
CA ALA A 218 -10.57 -16.77 -0.41
C ALA A 218 -9.68 -15.60 -0.83
N SER A 219 -8.98 -14.96 0.12
CA SER A 219 -8.09 -13.83 -0.19
C SER A 219 -6.93 -14.22 -1.09
N VAL A 220 -6.32 -15.40 -0.86
CA VAL A 220 -5.28 -15.95 -1.74
C VAL A 220 -5.84 -16.22 -3.14
N VAL A 221 -6.96 -16.93 -3.25
CA VAL A 221 -7.58 -17.28 -4.54
C VAL A 221 -7.97 -16.03 -5.34
N ILE A 222 -8.69 -15.08 -4.71
CA ILE A 222 -9.14 -13.87 -5.39
C ILE A 222 -7.96 -12.98 -5.79
N SER A 223 -6.89 -12.96 -4.99
CA SER A 223 -5.72 -12.16 -5.32
C SER A 223 -5.04 -12.62 -6.63
N PHE A 224 -5.18 -13.90 -7.03
CA PHE A 224 -4.73 -14.36 -8.34
C PHE A 224 -5.52 -13.77 -9.51
N LEU A 225 -6.78 -13.38 -9.28
CA LEU A 225 -7.62 -12.77 -10.32
C LEU A 225 -7.23 -11.32 -10.61
N ILE A 226 -6.38 -10.68 -9.79
CA ILE A 226 -5.95 -9.29 -9.99
C ILE A 226 -5.07 -9.13 -11.23
N GLY A 227 -4.30 -10.15 -11.61
CA GLY A 227 -3.48 -10.09 -12.83
C GLY A 227 -2.17 -9.30 -12.69
N THR A 228 -1.53 -9.30 -11.51
CA THR A 228 -0.27 -8.57 -11.28
C THR A 228 0.85 -9.49 -10.79
N LYS A 229 2.06 -9.28 -11.30
CA LYS A 229 3.27 -10.04 -10.92
C LYS A 229 3.58 -9.95 -9.42
N THR A 230 3.30 -8.80 -8.80
CA THR A 230 3.59 -8.52 -7.39
C THR A 230 2.83 -9.43 -6.44
N VAL A 231 1.53 -9.63 -6.67
CA VAL A 231 0.69 -10.53 -5.86
C VAL A 231 1.08 -11.98 -6.08
N TYR A 232 1.41 -12.35 -7.32
CA TYR A 232 1.83 -13.71 -7.63
C TYR A 232 3.14 -14.06 -6.91
N LEU A 233 4.11 -13.15 -6.95
CA LEU A 233 5.37 -13.28 -6.21
C LEU A 233 5.12 -13.38 -4.71
N PHE A 234 4.26 -12.50 -4.14
CA PHE A 234 3.92 -12.56 -2.72
C PHE A 234 3.27 -13.90 -2.35
N ASN A 235 2.26 -14.35 -3.10
CA ASN A 235 1.56 -15.61 -2.84
C ASN A 235 2.50 -16.80 -2.92
N LEU A 236 3.42 -16.83 -3.88
CA LEU A 236 4.42 -17.87 -4.01
C LEU A 236 5.33 -17.92 -2.77
N LEU A 237 5.92 -16.78 -2.39
CA LEU A 237 6.81 -16.69 -1.23
C LEU A 237 6.07 -16.95 0.09
N PHE A 238 4.82 -16.48 0.20
CA PHE A 238 3.96 -16.72 1.35
C PHE A 238 3.56 -18.20 1.47
N LEU A 239 3.23 -18.87 0.35
CA LEU A 239 2.97 -20.30 0.33
C LEU A 239 4.21 -21.09 0.77
N LEU A 240 5.39 -20.77 0.22
CA LEU A 240 6.65 -21.39 0.65
C LEU A 240 6.85 -21.22 2.16
N TYR A 241 6.63 -20.01 2.68
CA TYR A 241 6.67 -19.76 4.10
C TYR A 241 5.71 -20.67 4.89
N VAL A 242 4.43 -20.74 4.50
CA VAL A 242 3.43 -21.56 5.20
C VAL A 242 3.81 -23.05 5.16
N LEU A 243 4.25 -23.55 4.00
CA LEU A 243 4.71 -24.93 3.84
C LEU A 243 5.88 -25.24 4.78
N PHE A 244 6.92 -24.40 4.83
CA PHE A 244 8.09 -24.66 5.67
C PHE A 244 7.87 -24.40 7.16
N ALA A 245 6.96 -23.49 7.52
CA ALA A 245 6.72 -23.11 8.91
C ALA A 245 5.71 -24.01 9.62
N TYR A 246 4.71 -24.55 8.91
CA TYR A 246 3.58 -25.28 9.51
C TYR A 246 3.43 -26.72 9.01
N ILE A 247 4.04 -27.07 7.87
CA ILE A 247 4.04 -28.46 7.38
C ILE A 247 5.41 -29.08 7.69
N LYS A 248 5.45 -30.38 8.01
CA LYS A 248 6.73 -31.08 8.17
C LYS A 248 7.52 -30.94 6.86
N ARG A 249 8.81 -30.58 6.99
CA ARG A 249 9.71 -30.26 5.87
C ARG A 249 9.68 -31.29 4.73
N ALA A 250 9.55 -32.58 5.05
CA ALA A 250 9.46 -33.65 4.06
C ALA A 250 8.21 -33.53 3.15
N TYR A 251 7.04 -33.20 3.71
CA TYR A 251 5.82 -33.00 2.93
C TYR A 251 5.83 -31.66 2.17
N ALA A 252 6.42 -30.62 2.74
CA ALA A 252 6.62 -29.35 2.03
C ALA A 252 7.47 -29.55 0.77
N LEU A 253 8.58 -30.29 0.89
CA LEU A 253 9.43 -30.65 -0.25
C LEU A 253 8.68 -31.53 -1.26
N LEU A 254 7.89 -32.50 -0.81
CA LEU A 254 7.05 -33.33 -1.69
C LEU A 254 6.01 -32.50 -2.45
N ILE A 255 5.35 -31.54 -1.79
CA ILE A 255 4.38 -30.64 -2.43
C ILE A 255 5.09 -29.77 -3.48
N LEU A 256 6.27 -29.24 -3.15
CA LEU A 256 7.03 -28.42 -4.09
C LEU A 256 7.58 -29.21 -5.27
N THR A 257 8.06 -30.43 -5.07
CA THR A 257 8.51 -31.29 -6.17
C THR A 257 7.34 -31.73 -7.05
N THR A 258 6.19 -32.07 -6.46
CA THR A 258 4.99 -32.43 -7.24
C THR A 258 4.43 -31.23 -8.01
N LEU A 259 4.33 -30.04 -7.41
CA LEU A 259 3.95 -28.81 -8.12
C LEU A 259 4.98 -28.43 -9.20
N GLY A 260 6.27 -28.58 -8.92
CA GLY A 260 7.34 -28.34 -9.88
C GLY A 260 7.29 -29.31 -11.08
N LEU A 261 7.06 -30.60 -10.83
CA LEU A 261 6.89 -31.61 -11.88
C LEU A 261 5.60 -31.39 -12.68
N LEU A 262 4.49 -31.05 -12.02
CA LEU A 262 3.25 -30.66 -12.70
C LEU A 262 3.45 -29.41 -13.55
N PHE A 263 4.18 -28.41 -13.04
CA PHE A 263 4.54 -27.23 -13.81
C PHE A 263 5.40 -27.60 -15.02
N VAL A 264 6.45 -28.39 -14.87
CA VAL A 264 7.31 -28.81 -16.00
C VAL A 264 6.52 -29.63 -17.02
N PHE A 265 5.70 -30.58 -16.58
CA PHE A 265 4.90 -31.46 -17.45
C PHE A 265 3.78 -30.71 -18.20
N THR A 266 3.14 -29.74 -17.54
CA THR A 266 2.18 -28.86 -18.19
C THR A 266 2.88 -27.86 -19.11
N PHE A 267 4.02 -27.30 -18.69
CA PHE A 267 4.80 -26.31 -19.45
C PHE A 267 5.41 -26.89 -20.73
N SER A 268 5.95 -28.12 -20.68
CA SER A 268 6.52 -28.79 -21.86
C SER A 268 5.51 -29.00 -22.98
N ASN A 269 4.24 -29.24 -22.63
CA ASN A 269 3.14 -29.42 -23.59
C ASN A 269 2.44 -28.10 -23.97
N SER A 270 2.74 -27.00 -23.28
CA SER A 270 2.02 -25.72 -23.44
C SER A 270 2.89 -24.55 -23.86
N VAL A 271 4.15 -24.75 -24.27
CA VAL A 271 5.01 -23.66 -24.77
C VAL A 271 4.37 -22.87 -25.92
N MET A 272 3.64 -23.54 -26.84
CA MET A 272 2.87 -22.85 -27.90
C MET A 272 1.66 -22.08 -27.36
N VAL A 273 0.97 -22.63 -26.35
CA VAL A 273 -0.18 -21.98 -25.69
C VAL A 273 0.29 -20.79 -24.86
N PHE A 274 1.46 -20.87 -24.23
CA PHE A 274 2.09 -19.80 -23.47
C PHE A 274 2.50 -18.65 -24.40
N ARG A 275 3.09 -18.94 -25.56
CA ARG A 275 3.42 -17.91 -26.57
C ARG A 275 2.18 -17.15 -27.05
N ASN A 276 1.07 -17.85 -27.30
CA ASN A 276 -0.16 -17.22 -27.78
C ASN A 276 -0.91 -16.46 -26.68
N ASN A 277 -0.95 -16.97 -25.44
CA ASN A 277 -1.69 -16.35 -24.33
C ASN A 277 -0.91 -15.25 -23.59
N PHE A 278 0.43 -15.24 -23.67
CA PHE A 278 1.29 -14.23 -23.07
C PHE A 278 2.00 -13.36 -24.11
N GLN A 279 1.32 -13.06 -25.22
CA GLN A 279 1.86 -12.25 -26.31
C GLN A 279 2.51 -10.96 -25.81
N VAL A 280 1.91 -10.29 -24.81
CA VAL A 280 2.48 -9.09 -24.20
C VAL A 280 3.86 -9.36 -23.58
N LEU A 281 4.01 -10.42 -22.77
CA LEU A 281 5.29 -10.75 -22.14
C LEU A 281 6.32 -11.24 -23.17
N ASN A 282 5.88 -12.03 -24.15
CA ASN A 282 6.75 -12.50 -25.22
C ASN A 282 7.30 -11.34 -26.05
N ASN A 283 6.46 -10.35 -26.38
CA ASN A 283 6.89 -9.15 -27.08
C ASN A 283 7.93 -8.36 -26.27
N VAL A 284 7.80 -8.26 -24.94
CA VAL A 284 8.84 -7.60 -24.12
C VAL A 284 10.13 -8.42 -24.14
N TYR A 285 10.03 -9.74 -24.01
CA TYR A 285 11.18 -10.64 -24.03
C TYR A 285 11.95 -10.57 -25.36
N GLU A 286 11.24 -10.64 -26.49
CA GLU A 286 11.87 -10.60 -27.82
C GLU A 286 12.54 -9.25 -28.10
N ASN A 287 11.94 -8.15 -27.66
CA ASN A 287 12.47 -6.80 -27.94
C ASN A 287 13.55 -6.33 -26.95
N HIS A 288 13.47 -6.74 -25.68
CA HIS A 288 14.29 -6.18 -24.60
C HIS A 288 14.90 -7.22 -23.65
N GLY A 289 14.69 -8.51 -23.89
CA GLY A 289 15.27 -9.60 -23.12
C GLY A 289 14.54 -9.92 -21.80
N ILE A 290 15.05 -10.94 -21.12
CA ILE A 290 14.44 -11.52 -19.91
C ILE A 290 14.41 -10.57 -18.72
N THR A 291 15.44 -9.74 -18.55
CA THR A 291 15.51 -8.78 -17.43
C THR A 291 14.37 -7.77 -17.52
N THR A 292 14.21 -7.13 -18.68
CA THR A 292 13.13 -6.17 -18.95
C THR A 292 11.75 -6.81 -18.80
N MET A 293 11.60 -8.06 -19.26
CA MET A 293 10.36 -8.81 -19.07
C MET A 293 10.06 -9.04 -17.58
N LEU A 294 11.05 -9.40 -16.75
CA LEU A 294 10.86 -9.64 -15.32
C LEU A 294 10.52 -8.33 -14.58
N PHE A 295 11.26 -7.26 -14.85
CA PHE A 295 11.09 -5.96 -14.19
C PHE A 295 9.97 -5.10 -14.79
N SER A 296 9.37 -5.52 -15.90
CA SER A 296 8.37 -4.75 -16.67
C SER A 296 8.86 -3.34 -17.02
N TYR A 297 9.99 -3.23 -17.74
CA TYR A 297 10.61 -1.97 -18.17
C TYR A 297 11.24 -1.10 -17.06
N ARG A 298 11.12 -1.46 -15.79
CA ARG A 298 11.69 -0.66 -14.68
C ARG A 298 13.20 -0.57 -14.72
N ASP A 299 13.87 -1.62 -15.18
CA ASP A 299 15.31 -1.62 -15.42
C ASP A 299 15.70 -0.57 -16.48
N LEU A 300 14.92 -0.47 -17.57
CA LEU A 300 15.09 0.56 -18.59
C LEU A 300 14.80 1.96 -18.04
N ASN A 301 13.80 2.16 -17.19
CA ASN A 301 13.56 3.46 -16.56
C ASN A 301 14.74 3.87 -15.66
N VAL A 302 15.41 2.91 -15.00
CA VAL A 302 16.62 3.20 -14.23
C VAL A 302 17.78 3.60 -15.14
N THR A 303 18.04 2.84 -16.20
CA THR A 303 19.21 3.05 -17.06
C THR A 303 19.06 4.23 -18.01
N HIS A 304 17.86 4.49 -18.51
CA HIS A 304 17.60 5.52 -19.52
C HIS A 304 17.01 6.81 -18.96
N GLU A 305 16.32 6.78 -17.81
CA GLU A 305 15.78 8.00 -17.20
C GLU A 305 16.58 8.41 -15.95
N PHE A 306 16.62 7.56 -14.92
CA PHE A 306 17.18 7.93 -13.63
C PHE A 306 18.68 8.24 -13.68
N ILE A 307 19.50 7.30 -14.18
CA ILE A 307 20.96 7.47 -14.23
C ILE A 307 21.36 8.70 -15.04
N PRO A 308 20.87 8.89 -16.29
CA PRO A 308 21.20 10.10 -17.06
C PRO A 308 20.69 11.38 -16.40
N TYR A 309 19.52 11.33 -15.75
CA TYR A 309 18.98 12.48 -15.04
C TYR A 309 19.86 12.93 -13.89
N ILE A 310 20.28 12.02 -13.00
CA ILE A 310 21.11 12.39 -11.86
C ILE A 310 22.49 12.88 -12.32
N LEU A 311 23.11 12.22 -13.31
CA LEU A 311 24.44 12.62 -13.80
C LEU A 311 24.44 14.03 -14.40
N LYS A 312 23.32 14.44 -15.01
CA LYS A 312 23.20 15.76 -15.65
C LYS A 312 22.74 16.86 -14.69
N ASN A 313 21.84 16.54 -13.75
CA ASN A 313 21.09 17.55 -13.02
C ASN A 313 21.40 17.60 -11.52
N TRP A 314 22.10 16.61 -10.96
CA TRP A 314 22.47 16.57 -9.56
C TRP A 314 23.87 17.12 -9.32
N ASN A 315 23.99 17.88 -8.24
CA ASN A 315 25.27 18.14 -7.60
C ASN A 315 25.42 17.29 -6.33
N PHE A 316 26.53 17.49 -5.62
CA PHE A 316 26.82 16.79 -4.36
C PHE A 316 25.66 16.84 -3.35
N PHE A 317 24.98 17.98 -3.20
CA PHE A 317 23.87 18.13 -2.25
C PHE A 317 22.65 17.30 -2.64
N ASN A 318 22.37 17.15 -3.94
CA ASN A 318 21.25 16.33 -4.40
C ASN A 318 21.45 14.83 -4.09
N TYR A 319 22.68 14.32 -4.06
CA TYR A 319 22.90 12.94 -3.61
C TYR A 319 22.48 12.72 -2.14
N ILE A 320 22.59 13.77 -1.31
CA ILE A 320 22.22 13.73 0.11
C ILE A 320 20.71 13.98 0.31
N PHE A 321 20.17 15.03 -0.33
CA PHE A 321 18.83 15.56 -0.08
C PHE A 321 17.81 15.29 -1.20
N GLY A 322 18.25 14.71 -2.33
CA GLY A 322 17.42 14.37 -3.47
C GLY A 322 17.16 15.55 -4.39
N GLY A 323 16.09 15.43 -5.16
CA GLY A 323 15.66 16.43 -6.13
C GLY A 323 15.24 15.73 -7.42
N ALA A 324 13.94 15.79 -7.73
CA ALA A 324 13.38 15.10 -8.87
C ALA A 324 12.24 15.88 -9.50
N GLU A 325 11.91 15.54 -10.74
CA GLU A 325 10.74 16.02 -11.48
C GLU A 325 9.76 14.84 -11.66
N PHE A 326 9.09 14.41 -10.59
CA PHE A 326 8.27 13.19 -10.57
C PHE A 326 6.98 13.30 -11.39
N HIS A 327 6.61 14.51 -11.80
CA HIS A 327 5.56 14.71 -12.80
C HIS A 327 5.99 14.27 -14.21
N GLN A 328 7.30 14.17 -14.47
CA GLN A 328 7.87 13.78 -15.76
C GLN A 328 8.56 12.42 -15.74
N PHE A 329 9.33 12.11 -14.69
CA PHE A 329 10.21 10.93 -14.67
C PHE A 329 10.00 10.09 -13.41
N ARG A 330 9.92 8.76 -13.56
CA ARG A 330 9.80 7.80 -12.45
C ARG A 330 10.40 6.45 -12.82
N THR A 331 11.11 5.83 -11.88
CA THR A 331 11.66 4.48 -12.11
C THR A 331 10.65 3.37 -11.87
N GLU A 332 9.62 3.67 -11.06
CA GLU A 332 8.68 2.68 -10.53
C GLU A 332 9.35 1.56 -9.71
N ILE A 333 10.56 1.81 -9.17
CA ILE A 333 11.22 1.02 -8.13
C ILE A 333 11.24 1.85 -6.86
N GLU A 334 10.62 1.35 -5.79
CA GLU A 334 10.29 2.18 -4.63
C GLU A 334 11.51 2.81 -3.95
N ILE A 335 12.58 2.05 -3.80
CA ILE A 335 13.82 2.51 -3.16
C ILE A 335 14.48 3.58 -4.01
N ILE A 336 14.51 3.39 -5.33
CA ILE A 336 15.16 4.33 -6.24
C ILE A 336 14.33 5.61 -6.34
N ASP A 337 13.00 5.50 -6.40
CA ASP A 337 12.11 6.66 -6.32
C ASP A 337 12.30 7.42 -5.00
N LEU A 338 12.41 6.74 -3.85
CA LEU A 338 12.70 7.41 -2.57
C LEU A 338 14.04 8.17 -2.59
N ILE A 339 15.10 7.54 -3.12
CA ILE A 339 16.43 8.17 -3.24
C ILE A 339 16.36 9.35 -4.20
N TRP A 340 15.67 9.21 -5.32
CA TRP A 340 15.51 10.29 -6.29
C TRP A 340 14.78 11.49 -5.65
N PHE A 341 13.76 11.23 -4.84
CA PHE A 341 12.95 12.29 -4.23
C PHE A 341 13.60 12.95 -3.01
N LEU A 342 14.16 12.17 -2.08
CA LEU A 342 14.66 12.64 -0.76
C LEU A 342 16.18 12.49 -0.56
N GLY A 343 16.89 11.93 -1.54
CA GLY A 343 18.31 11.62 -1.44
C GLY A 343 18.58 10.43 -0.52
N VAL A 344 19.86 10.09 -0.38
CA VAL A 344 20.27 8.95 0.45
C VAL A 344 19.94 9.19 1.93
N ALA A 345 20.26 10.38 2.45
CA ALA A 345 20.04 10.68 3.86
C ALA A 345 18.53 10.75 4.20
N GLY A 346 17.73 11.36 3.32
CA GLY A 346 16.28 11.44 3.52
C GLY A 346 15.60 10.08 3.40
N THR A 347 16.07 9.22 2.50
CA THR A 347 15.61 7.82 2.38
C THR A 347 15.91 7.03 3.64
N LEU A 348 17.14 7.10 4.16
CA LEU A 348 17.53 6.41 5.40
C LEU A 348 16.69 6.89 6.59
N LEU A 349 16.47 8.21 6.71
CA LEU A 349 15.61 8.79 7.73
C LEU A 349 14.17 8.29 7.60
N TYR A 350 13.60 8.28 6.39
CA TYR A 350 12.26 7.79 6.12
C TYR A 350 12.09 6.33 6.52
N LEU A 351 12.99 5.46 6.08
CA LEU A 351 12.95 4.03 6.42
C LEU A 351 13.15 3.80 7.92
N THR A 352 14.00 4.59 8.58
CA THR A 352 14.21 4.51 10.04
C THR A 352 12.96 4.91 10.81
N LEU A 353 12.30 6.00 10.41
CA LEU A 353 11.05 6.45 11.04
C LEU A 353 9.92 5.44 10.81
N LEU A 354 9.78 4.93 9.58
CA LEU A 354 8.84 3.88 9.24
C LEU A 354 9.07 2.62 10.08
N TYR A 355 10.33 2.18 10.20
CA TYR A 355 10.68 1.04 11.02
C TYR A 355 10.33 1.27 12.49
N ASN A 356 10.81 2.37 13.07
CA ASN A 356 10.65 2.64 14.50
C ASN A 356 9.18 2.80 14.90
N LYS A 357 8.38 3.51 14.11
CA LYS A 357 6.98 3.81 14.44
C LYS A 357 6.01 2.70 14.09
N ILE A 358 6.19 2.04 12.95
CA ILE A 358 5.19 1.13 12.40
C ILE A 358 5.70 -0.32 12.38
N LEU A 359 6.85 -0.60 11.76
CA LEU A 359 7.24 -1.99 11.52
C LEU A 359 7.81 -2.70 12.76
N SER A 360 8.48 -1.98 13.66
CA SER A 360 9.23 -2.55 14.78
C SER A 360 8.39 -3.44 15.69
N GLN A 361 7.13 -3.06 15.96
CA GLN A 361 6.25 -3.84 16.82
C GLN A 361 5.71 -5.08 16.12
N ILE A 362 5.35 -5.02 14.84
CA ILE A 362 4.84 -6.20 14.14
C ILE A 362 5.96 -7.20 13.90
N LEU A 363 7.18 -6.74 13.60
CA LEU A 363 8.34 -7.60 13.37
C LEU A 363 8.82 -8.35 14.62
N LYS A 364 8.38 -7.94 15.83
CA LYS A 364 8.59 -8.70 17.07
C LYS A 364 7.72 -9.97 17.14
N ILE A 365 6.63 -10.03 16.39
CA ILE A 365 5.73 -11.20 16.37
C ILE A 365 6.35 -12.26 15.47
N LYS A 366 6.91 -13.31 16.08
CA LYS A 366 7.71 -14.36 15.40
C LYS A 366 7.00 -14.97 14.19
N THR A 367 5.69 -15.23 14.30
CA THR A 367 4.87 -15.82 13.22
C THR A 367 4.57 -14.84 12.07
N LEU A 368 4.66 -13.53 12.29
CA LEU A 368 4.37 -12.53 11.26
C LEU A 368 5.62 -11.88 10.68
N LYS A 369 6.77 -12.01 11.34
CA LYS A 369 8.04 -11.41 10.93
C LYS A 369 8.39 -11.72 9.48
N LEU A 370 8.42 -13.00 9.10
CA LEU A 370 8.82 -13.40 7.75
C LEU A 370 7.77 -13.02 6.67
N PRO A 371 6.45 -13.24 6.87
CA PRO A 371 5.42 -12.72 5.96
C PRO A 371 5.52 -11.22 5.69
N ILE A 372 5.84 -10.42 6.72
CA ILE A 372 6.00 -8.96 6.58
C ILE A 372 7.27 -8.62 5.81
N ILE A 373 8.37 -9.33 6.05
CA ILE A 373 9.60 -9.16 5.26
C ILE A 373 9.34 -9.49 3.78
N ILE A 374 8.60 -10.56 3.50
CA ILE A 374 8.20 -10.93 2.13
C ILE A 374 7.35 -9.81 1.49
N PHE A 375 6.37 -9.28 2.22
CA PHE A 375 5.55 -8.16 1.75
C PHE A 375 6.39 -6.92 1.43
N LEU A 376 7.28 -6.52 2.34
CA LEU A 376 8.18 -5.37 2.13
C LEU A 376 9.09 -5.60 0.93
N PHE A 377 9.65 -6.80 0.77
CA PHE A 377 10.44 -7.15 -0.40
C PHE A 377 9.64 -6.98 -1.70
N CYS A 378 8.41 -7.49 -1.77
CA CYS A 378 7.54 -7.31 -2.94
C CYS A 378 7.20 -5.83 -3.19
N ALA A 379 6.94 -5.05 -2.14
CA ALA A 379 6.64 -3.62 -2.23
C ALA A 379 7.83 -2.80 -2.77
N LEU A 380 9.04 -3.12 -2.33
CA LEU A 380 10.25 -2.41 -2.76
C LEU A 380 10.57 -2.68 -4.24
N LEU A 381 10.26 -3.88 -4.74
CA LEU A 381 10.48 -4.26 -6.15
C LEU A 381 9.39 -3.75 -7.10
N SER A 382 8.13 -3.74 -6.67
CA SER A 382 7.00 -3.41 -7.55
C SER A 382 6.71 -1.91 -7.65
N GLY A 383 7.24 -1.11 -6.71
CA GLY A 383 7.10 0.34 -6.70
C GLY A 383 5.68 0.85 -6.41
N SER A 384 5.58 2.17 -6.34
CA SER A 384 4.42 2.97 -5.96
C SER A 384 3.85 2.75 -4.53
N PHE A 385 4.44 1.90 -3.69
CA PHE A 385 3.84 1.55 -2.39
C PHE A 385 3.68 2.76 -1.44
N PHE A 386 4.75 3.52 -1.19
CA PHE A 386 4.71 4.66 -0.27
C PHE A 386 4.08 5.91 -0.89
N THR A 387 4.07 6.01 -2.21
CA THR A 387 3.42 7.12 -2.93
C THR A 387 1.92 6.90 -3.15
N ASN A 388 1.40 5.71 -2.87
CA ASN A 388 -0.01 5.38 -3.04
C ASN A 388 -0.79 5.51 -1.73
N VAL A 389 -1.33 6.71 -1.52
CA VAL A 389 -2.26 7.06 -0.44
C VAL A 389 -3.37 6.02 -0.17
N PRO A 390 -4.06 5.41 -1.17
CA PRO A 390 -5.16 4.47 -0.87
C PRO A 390 -4.73 3.16 -0.17
N ILE A 391 -3.46 2.77 -0.22
CA ILE A 391 -2.98 1.52 0.43
C ILE A 391 -2.73 1.74 1.92
N ILE A 392 -2.25 2.93 2.26
CA ILE A 392 -1.79 3.31 3.61
C ILE A 392 -2.84 3.05 4.71
N PRO A 393 -4.14 3.33 4.52
CA PRO A 393 -5.16 3.02 5.52
C PRO A 393 -5.24 1.55 5.89
N TYR A 394 -5.17 0.66 4.89
CA TYR A 394 -5.22 -0.79 5.11
C TYR A 394 -3.98 -1.25 5.91
N LEU A 395 -2.80 -0.73 5.56
CA LEU A 395 -1.55 -1.05 6.27
C LEU A 395 -1.60 -0.62 7.74
N ILE A 396 -2.03 0.62 8.00
CA ILE A 396 -2.08 1.18 9.36
C ILE A 396 -3.12 0.45 10.20
N ILE A 397 -4.27 0.09 9.62
CA ILE A 397 -5.29 -0.69 10.35
C ILE A 397 -4.78 -2.10 10.65
N PHE A 398 -4.15 -2.77 9.69
CA PHE A 398 -3.50 -4.06 9.92
C PHE A 398 -2.47 -3.97 11.06
N TYR A 399 -1.63 -2.92 11.06
CA TYR A 399 -0.68 -2.66 12.14
C TYR A 399 -1.39 -2.59 13.50
N PHE A 400 -2.45 -1.79 13.63
CA PHE A 400 -3.15 -1.64 14.91
C PHE A 400 -3.92 -2.90 15.34
N SER A 401 -4.56 -3.61 14.41
CA SER A 401 -5.29 -4.84 14.73
C SER A 401 -4.35 -5.93 15.28
N VAL A 402 -3.15 -6.02 14.71
CA VAL A 402 -2.14 -6.99 15.12
C VAL A 402 -1.48 -6.58 16.43
N THR A 403 -0.97 -5.36 16.54
CA THR A 403 -0.18 -4.94 17.72
C THR A 403 -1.02 -4.86 18.98
N VAL A 404 -2.22 -4.30 18.91
CA VAL A 404 -3.17 -4.30 20.03
C VAL A 404 -3.66 -5.72 20.32
N GLY A 405 -3.89 -6.51 19.28
CA GLY A 405 -4.38 -7.87 19.40
C GLY A 405 -3.41 -8.82 20.11
N TYR A 406 -2.11 -8.69 19.87
CA TYR A 406 -1.05 -9.52 20.47
C TYR A 406 -0.53 -9.01 21.81
N GLY A 407 -0.57 -7.69 22.06
CA GLY A 407 -0.25 -7.14 23.39
C GLY A 407 -1.18 -7.68 24.49
N GLN A 408 -2.36 -8.18 24.12
CA GLN A 408 -3.34 -8.76 25.05
C GLN A 408 -3.10 -10.24 25.36
N THR A 409 -2.48 -11.02 24.47
CA THR A 409 -2.21 -12.45 24.72
C THR A 409 -1.03 -12.68 25.66
N VAL A 410 -0.14 -11.69 25.79
CA VAL A 410 1.03 -11.76 26.70
C VAL A 410 0.67 -11.36 28.14
N ASN A 411 -0.41 -10.60 28.35
CA ASN A 411 -0.84 -10.17 29.69
C ASN A 411 -1.93 -11.07 30.31
N ASN A 412 -2.43 -12.07 29.57
CA ASN A 412 -3.46 -13.00 30.03
C ASN A 412 -2.92 -14.43 30.24
N ASN A 413 -1.62 -14.63 30.04
CA ASN A 413 -0.85 -15.83 30.42
C ASN A 413 0.20 -15.41 31.45
#